data_AF-E2NF93-F1
#
_entry.id   AF-E2NF93-F1
#
_cell.length_a   1.000
_cell.length_b   1.000
_cell.length_c   1.000
_cell.angle_alpha   90.00
_cell.angle_beta   90.00
_cell.angle_gamma   90.00
#
_symmetry.space_group_name_H-M   'P 1'
#
loop_
_entity.id
_entity.type
_entity.pdbx_description
1 polymer ?
#
loop_
_entity_poly.entity_id
_entity_poly.type
_entity_poly.pdbx_seq_one_letter_code
_entity_poly.pdbx_strand_id
1 'polypeptide(L)'
;YLIVINDSRLKIVSDGKKSVMSLTANKMMNQMQDMLTACMIGDLSKMSSDYKLEYFENDSYYIVKIKPVNKAIQTYISEIEIYLDKKDMSVYKLRLSETATNYTEYEFYNKRFNALKDETKFSIR
;
A
#
# COMPACT_ATOMS: atom_id res chain seq x y z
N TYR A 1 3.24 -4.48 -16.55
CA TYR A 1 2.14 -4.32 -15.59
C TYR A 1 2.06 -2.86 -15.17
N LEU A 2 0.90 -2.21 -15.21
CA LEU A 2 0.69 -0.82 -14.77
C LEU A 2 -0.46 -0.80 -13.77
N ILE A 3 -0.25 -0.17 -12.62
CA ILE A 3 -1.31 0.08 -11.62
C ILE A 3 -1.41 1.59 -11.44
N VAL A 4 -2.59 2.16 -11.64
CA VAL A 4 -2.89 3.58 -11.41
C VAL A 4 -4.06 3.67 -10.43
N ILE A 5 -3.84 4.34 -9.31
CA ILE A 5 -4.88 4.72 -8.35
C ILE A 5 -5.12 6.22 -8.52
N ASN A 6 -6.36 6.62 -8.79
CA ASN A 6 -6.76 8.02 -8.82
C ASN A 6 -8.19 8.12 -8.26
N ASP A 7 -8.32 8.85 -7.16
CA ASP A 7 -9.52 8.89 -6.31
C ASP A 7 -10.00 7.48 -5.95
N SER A 8 -11.27 7.19 -6.19
CA SER A 8 -11.92 5.90 -5.92
C SER A 8 -11.72 4.88 -7.04
N ARG A 9 -10.75 5.04 -7.94
CA ARG A 9 -10.58 4.13 -9.10
C ARG A 9 -9.18 3.55 -9.17
N LEU A 10 -9.15 2.23 -9.35
CA LEU A 10 -7.96 1.43 -9.57
C LEU A 10 -7.97 0.93 -11.02
N LYS A 11 -6.99 1.37 -11.81
CA LYS A 11 -6.73 0.89 -13.16
C LYS A 11 -5.53 -0.04 -13.14
N ILE A 12 -5.74 -1.29 -13.55
CA ILE A 12 -4.69 -2.29 -13.74
C ILE A 12 -4.57 -2.56 -15.24
N VAL A 13 -3.34 -2.53 -15.77
CA VAL A 13 -3.02 -3.00 -17.12
C VAL A 13 -2.05 -4.16 -17.02
N SER A 14 -2.53 -5.35 -17.35
CA SER A 14 -1.74 -6.59 -17.49
C SER A 14 -1.89 -7.13 -18.89
N ASP A 15 -0.80 -7.53 -19.53
CA ASP A 15 -0.83 -8.21 -20.84
C ASP A 15 -1.68 -7.49 -21.91
N GLY A 16 -1.63 -6.16 -21.90
CA GLY A 16 -2.41 -5.29 -22.80
C GLY A 16 -3.89 -5.14 -22.44
N LYS A 17 -4.41 -5.89 -21.46
CA LYS A 17 -5.80 -5.79 -20.98
C LYS A 17 -5.91 -4.74 -19.87
N LYS A 18 -6.82 -3.77 -20.06
CA LYS A 18 -7.17 -2.73 -19.09
C LYS A 18 -8.34 -3.21 -18.23
N SER A 19 -8.16 -3.24 -16.92
CA SER A 19 -9.24 -3.40 -15.93
C SER A 19 -9.34 -2.13 -15.10
N VAL A 20 -10.53 -1.54 -15.02
CA VAL A 20 -10.81 -0.38 -14.16
C VAL A 20 -11.87 -0.80 -13.16
N MET A 21 -11.54 -0.72 -11.88
CA MET A 21 -12.43 -1.08 -10.79
C MET A 21 -12.62 0.10 -9.82
N SER A 22 -13.79 0.17 -9.21
CA SER A 22 -14.05 1.13 -8.14
C SER A 22 -13.48 0.59 -6.83
N LEU A 23 -12.63 1.36 -6.18
CA LEU A 23 -12.09 1.07 -4.86
C LEU A 23 -13.18 1.12 -3.76
N THR A 24 -14.29 1.82 -4.04
CA THR A 24 -15.49 1.83 -3.16
C THR A 24 -16.40 0.62 -3.31
N ALA A 25 -16.18 -0.24 -4.30
CA ALA A 25 -17.11 -1.33 -4.63
C ALA A 25 -17.20 -2.41 -3.55
N ASN A 26 -16.19 -2.55 -2.68
CA ASN A 26 -16.26 -3.46 -1.54
C ASN A 26 -15.43 -2.95 -0.35
N LYS A 27 -15.78 -3.42 0.86
CA LYS A 27 -15.12 -3.02 2.11
C LYS A 27 -13.61 -3.30 2.11
N MET A 28 -13.18 -4.35 1.43
CA MET A 28 -11.77 -4.74 1.36
C MET A 28 -10.93 -3.72 0.58
N MET A 29 -11.40 -3.25 -0.58
CA MET A 29 -10.66 -2.29 -1.41
C MET A 29 -10.66 -0.88 -0.83
N ASN A 30 -11.72 -0.47 -0.13
CA ASN A 30 -11.70 0.77 0.65
C ASN A 30 -10.59 0.73 1.70
N GLN A 31 -10.50 -0.36 2.45
CA GLN A 31 -9.47 -0.52 3.50
C GLN A 31 -8.06 -0.58 2.92
N MET A 32 -7.88 -1.23 1.76
CA MET A 32 -6.60 -1.24 1.04
C MET A 32 -6.23 0.15 0.51
N GLN A 33 -7.20 0.93 0.02
CA GLN A 33 -7.01 2.31 -0.40
C GLN A 33 -6.62 3.20 0.78
N ASP A 34 -7.35 3.12 1.90
CA ASP A 34 -7.08 3.89 3.11
C ASP A 34 -5.66 3.60 3.62
N MET A 35 -5.28 2.32 3.60
CA MET A 35 -3.93 1.88 3.95
C MET A 35 -2.87 2.43 3.00
N LEU A 36 -2.99 2.20 1.70
CA LEU A 36 -2.01 2.68 0.72
C LEU A 36 -1.88 4.20 0.78
N THR A 37 -3.00 4.90 0.94
CA THR A 37 -3.03 6.36 1.09
C THR A 37 -2.30 6.78 2.37
N ALA A 38 -2.63 6.18 3.53
CA ALA A 38 -1.97 6.47 4.81
C ALA A 38 -0.46 6.19 4.76
N CYS A 39 -0.05 5.11 4.08
CA CYS A 39 1.36 4.79 3.84
C CYS A 39 2.05 5.83 2.95
N MET A 40 1.36 6.34 1.92
CA MET A 40 1.91 7.32 0.97
C MET A 40 1.99 8.73 1.55
N ILE A 41 1.03 9.12 2.41
CA ILE A 41 1.02 10.46 3.04
C ILE A 41 1.74 10.50 4.40
N GLY A 42 2.17 9.33 4.92
CA GLY A 42 2.84 9.20 6.21
C GLY A 42 1.96 9.45 7.43
N ASP A 43 0.64 9.47 7.27
CA ASP A 43 -0.34 9.74 8.33
C ASP A 43 -1.11 8.47 8.68
N LEU A 44 -0.45 7.58 9.41
CA LEU A 44 -1.02 6.32 9.90
C LEU A 44 -2.00 6.53 11.08
N SER A 45 -2.09 7.75 11.63
CA SER A 45 -2.96 8.05 12.78
C SER A 45 -4.45 7.88 12.46
N LYS A 46 -4.81 8.10 11.20
CA LYS A 46 -6.17 7.91 10.64
C LYS A 46 -6.63 6.45 10.59
N MET A 47 -5.74 5.50 10.83
CA MET A 47 -6.02 4.05 10.82
C MET A 47 -6.12 3.44 12.23
N SER A 48 -5.89 4.22 13.29
CA SER A 48 -5.53 3.68 14.61
C SER A 48 -6.60 2.85 15.34
N SER A 49 -7.89 2.98 15.03
CA SER A 49 -8.94 2.19 15.71
C SER A 49 -9.14 0.80 15.11
N ASP A 50 -8.93 0.65 13.80
CA ASP A 50 -9.16 -0.61 13.08
C ASP A 50 -7.90 -1.46 12.95
N TYR A 51 -6.75 -0.92 13.34
CA TYR A 51 -5.44 -1.53 13.13
C TYR A 51 -4.54 -1.40 14.37
N LYS A 52 -3.87 -2.50 14.73
CA LYS A 52 -2.76 -2.50 15.68
C LYS A 52 -1.47 -2.24 14.93
N LEU A 53 -0.75 -1.20 15.33
CA LEU A 53 0.57 -0.87 14.79
C LEU A 53 1.66 -1.32 15.76
N GLU A 54 2.67 -2.00 15.22
CA GLU A 54 3.87 -2.43 15.93
C GLU A 54 5.10 -1.93 15.18
N TYR A 55 6.03 -1.31 15.88
CA TYR A 55 7.20 -0.65 15.29
C TYR A 55 8.47 -1.41 15.67
N PHE A 56 9.31 -1.67 14.68
CA PHE A 56 10.59 -2.35 14.83
C PHE A 56 11.65 -1.60 14.05
N GLU A 57 12.90 -1.92 14.32
CA GLU A 57 14.02 -1.44 13.53
C GLU A 57 15.11 -2.50 13.41
N ASN A 58 15.91 -2.37 12.36
CA ASN A 58 17.20 -3.03 12.23
C ASN A 58 18.24 -2.02 11.74
N ASP A 59 19.43 -2.49 11.35
CA ASP A 59 20.53 -1.60 10.93
C ASP A 59 20.18 -0.74 9.72
N SER A 60 19.30 -1.21 8.83
CA SER A 60 18.99 -0.55 7.56
C SER A 60 17.59 0.07 7.48
N TYR A 61 16.64 -0.42 8.27
CA TYR A 61 15.22 -0.11 8.08
C TYR A 61 14.49 0.17 9.39
N TYR A 62 13.52 1.08 9.33
CA TYR A 62 12.37 1.07 10.23
C TYR A 62 11.30 0.16 9.63
N ILE A 63 10.64 -0.64 10.48
CA ILE A 63 9.62 -1.59 10.06
C ILE A 63 8.33 -1.27 10.82
N VAL A 64 7.27 -1.00 10.08
CA VAL A 64 5.92 -0.83 10.63
C VAL A 64 5.12 -2.07 10.28
N LYS A 65 4.68 -2.83 11.29
CA LYS A 65 3.74 -3.93 11.14
C LYS A 65 2.34 -3.44 11.50
N ILE A 66 1.40 -3.65 10.59
CA ILE A 66 0.02 -3.19 10.70
C ILE A 66 -0.87 -4.43 10.65
N LYS A 67 -1.59 -4.70 11.74
CA LYS A 67 -2.50 -5.84 11.84
C LYS A 67 -3.94 -5.34 11.98
N PRO A 68 -4.87 -5.74 11.09
CA PRO A 68 -6.27 -5.40 11.28
C PRO A 68 -6.79 -6.04 12.57
N VAL A 69 -7.57 -5.27 13.34
CA VAL A 69 -8.23 -5.75 14.56
C VAL A 69 -9.57 -6.40 14.21
N ASN A 70 -10.20 -5.95 13.12
CA ASN A 70 -11.48 -6.48 12.65
C ASN A 70 -11.33 -7.88 12.02
N LYS A 71 -12.01 -8.87 12.58
CA LYS A 71 -12.01 -10.27 12.10
C LYS A 71 -12.43 -10.42 10.64
N ALA A 72 -13.35 -9.58 10.15
CA ALA A 72 -13.78 -9.62 8.75
C ALA A 72 -12.66 -9.20 7.77
N ILE A 73 -11.75 -8.32 8.21
CA ILE A 73 -10.59 -7.90 7.43
C ILE A 73 -9.46 -8.93 7.55
N GLN A 74 -9.29 -9.53 8.75
CA GLN A 74 -8.32 -10.61 8.98
C GLN A 74 -8.51 -11.82 8.06
N THR A 75 -9.73 -12.05 7.55
CA THR A 75 -10.02 -13.11 6.55
C THR A 75 -9.31 -12.88 5.22
N TYR A 76 -8.97 -11.63 4.89
CA TYR A 76 -8.34 -11.26 3.62
C TYR A 76 -6.89 -10.79 3.80
N ILE A 77 -6.58 -10.12 4.91
CA ILE A 77 -5.25 -9.58 5.19
C ILE A 77 -4.90 -9.90 6.65
N SER A 78 -3.85 -10.69 6.84
CA SER A 78 -3.33 -11.04 8.17
C SER A 78 -2.38 -9.96 8.72
N GLU A 79 -1.51 -9.41 7.88
CA GLU A 79 -0.50 -8.42 8.28
C GLU A 79 -0.06 -7.61 7.06
N ILE A 80 0.22 -6.32 7.28
CA ILE A 80 0.96 -5.48 6.35
C ILE A 80 2.28 -5.09 7.00
N GLU A 81 3.37 -5.16 6.24
CA GLU A 81 4.68 -4.69 6.68
C GLU A 81 5.17 -3.57 5.76
N ILE A 82 5.59 -2.45 6.34
CA ILE A 82 6.21 -1.33 5.62
C ILE A 82 7.63 -1.19 6.11
N TYR A 83 8.59 -1.25 5.19
CA TYR A 83 10.01 -1.05 5.45
C TYR A 83 10.39 0.33 4.93
N LEU A 84 10.82 1.21 5.82
CA LEU A 84 11.33 2.53 5.50
C LEU A 84 12.85 2.51 5.57
N ASP A 85 13.51 2.97 4.51
CA ASP A 85 14.96 3.07 4.47
C ASP A 85 15.45 4.14 5.45
N LYS A 86 16.34 3.80 6.38
CA LYS A 86 16.87 4.75 7.37
C LYS A 86 17.67 5.89 6.74
N LYS A 87 18.16 5.74 5.50
CA LYS A 87 18.96 6.77 4.81
C LYS A 87 18.12 7.94 4.34
N ASP A 88 16.92 7.67 3.83
CA ASP A 88 16.08 8.65 3.14
C ASP A 88 14.62 8.69 3.63
N MET A 89 14.27 7.86 4.63
CA MET A 89 12.93 7.68 5.20
C MET A 89 11.83 7.27 4.22
N SER A 90 12.21 6.88 3.00
CA SER A 90 11.24 6.46 2.00
C SER A 90 10.97 4.97 2.06
N VAL A 91 9.82 4.56 1.52
CA VAL A 91 9.43 3.15 1.46
C VAL A 91 10.42 2.37 0.58
N TYR A 92 11.08 1.40 1.19
CA TYR A 92 11.90 0.40 0.51
C TYR A 92 11.07 -0.81 0.09
N LYS A 93 10.20 -1.28 0.99
CA LYS A 93 9.44 -2.50 0.78
C LYS A 93 8.06 -2.44 1.43
N LEU A 94 7.06 -2.98 0.74
CA LEU A 94 5.73 -3.20 1.27
C LEU A 94 5.37 -4.67 1.11
N ARG A 95 4.97 -5.32 2.19
CA ARG A 95 4.49 -6.70 2.18
C ARG A 95 3.04 -6.75 2.62
N LEU A 96 2.20 -7.41 1.82
CA LEU A 96 0.80 -7.66 2.11
C LEU A 96 0.63 -9.18 2.30
N SER A 97 0.36 -9.61 3.53
CA SER A 97 0.25 -11.03 3.85
C SER A 97 -1.22 -11.40 4.03
N GLU A 98 -1.75 -12.27 3.16
CA GLU A 98 -3.07 -12.90 3.36
C GLU A 98 -2.98 -13.97 4.45
N THR A 99 -1.87 -14.72 4.47
CA THR A 99 -1.53 -15.70 5.51
C THR A 99 -0.03 -15.65 5.81
N ALA A 100 0.46 -16.47 6.74
CA ALA A 100 1.88 -16.56 7.06
C ALA A 100 2.77 -16.96 5.86
N THR A 101 2.21 -17.70 4.90
CA THR A 101 2.95 -18.22 3.73
C THR A 101 2.47 -17.64 2.41
N ASN A 102 1.28 -17.02 2.35
CA ASN A 102 0.76 -16.36 1.16
C ASN A 102 0.86 -14.84 1.32
N TYR A 103 1.74 -14.21 0.54
CA TYR A 103 1.96 -12.78 0.58
C TYR A 103 2.30 -12.23 -0.81
N THR A 104 1.98 -10.96 -1.01
CA THR A 104 2.49 -10.16 -2.12
C THR A 104 3.50 -9.18 -1.58
N GLU A 105 4.65 -9.05 -2.24
CA GLU A 105 5.72 -8.15 -1.84
C GLU A 105 6.04 -7.17 -2.97
N TYR A 106 6.20 -5.90 -2.61
CA TYR A 106 6.60 -4.82 -3.50
C TYR A 106 7.91 -4.25 -2.98
N GLU A 107 8.95 -4.30 -3.81
CA GLU A 107 10.24 -3.69 -3.52
C GLU A 107 10.48 -2.50 -4.45
N PHE A 108 10.89 -1.38 -3.88
CA PHE A 108 11.01 -0.11 -4.57
C PHE A 108 12.48 0.24 -4.81
N TYR A 109 12.87 0.20 -6.09
CA TYR A 109 14.22 0.51 -6.54
C TYR A 109 14.25 1.74 -7.44
N ASN A 110 15.41 2.38 -7.55
CA ASN A 110 15.60 3.58 -8.39
C ASN A 110 14.57 4.69 -8.10
N LYS A 111 14.27 4.87 -6.81
CA LYS A 111 13.29 5.86 -6.30
C LYS A 111 13.66 7.25 -6.81
N ARG A 112 12.70 7.95 -7.42
CA ARG A 112 12.84 9.35 -7.87
C ARG A 112 11.77 10.19 -7.21
N PHE A 113 12.19 11.12 -6.37
CA PHE A 113 11.30 12.04 -5.68
C PHE A 113 11.17 13.35 -6.46
N ASN A 114 9.99 13.96 -6.43
CA ASN A 114 9.72 15.28 -7.02
C ASN A 114 10.10 15.39 -8.51
N ALA A 115 10.08 14.27 -9.24
CA ALA A 115 10.53 14.20 -10.64
C ALA A 115 9.40 14.37 -11.67
N LEU A 116 8.14 14.36 -11.22
CA LEU A 116 6.98 14.52 -12.09
C LEU A 116 6.82 15.98 -12.50
N LYS A 117 6.72 16.21 -13.82
CA LYS A 117 6.46 17.52 -14.43
C LYS A 117 5.15 17.55 -15.23
N ASP A 118 4.49 16.40 -15.33
CA ASP A 118 3.34 16.18 -16.22
C ASP A 118 2.34 15.23 -15.55
N GLU A 119 1.14 15.73 -15.27
CA GLU A 119 0.06 15.01 -14.61
C GLU A 119 -0.67 14.02 -15.52
N THR A 120 -0.44 14.05 -16.84
CA THR A 120 -1.12 13.15 -17.80
C THR A 120 -0.86 11.67 -17.50
N LYS A 121 0.25 11.36 -16.81
CA LYS A 121 0.60 10.00 -16.34
C LYS A 121 -0.39 9.43 -15.32
N PHE A 122 -1.18 10.26 -14.66
CA PHE A 122 -2.21 9.86 -13.71
C PHE A 122 -3.62 9.79 -14.34
N SER A 123 -3.73 9.98 -15.66
CA SER A 123 -5.01 9.92 -16.36
C SER A 123 -5.56 8.50 -16.43
N ILE A 124 -6.78 8.32 -15.91
CA ILE A 124 -7.51 7.04 -15.94
C ILE A 124 -8.31 6.83 -17.23
N ARG A 125 -8.40 7.85 -18.11
CA ARG A 125 -9.16 7.77 -19.38
C ARG A 125 -8.83 6.49 -20.18
#